data_AF-A0A7R9W4H2-F1
#
_entry.id   AF-A0A7R9W4H2-F1
#
_cell.length_a   1.000
_cell.length_b   1.000
_cell.length_c   1.000
_cell.angle_alpha   90.00
_cell.angle_beta   90.00
_cell.angle_gamma   90.00
#
_symmetry.space_group_name_H-M   'P 1'
#
loop_
_entity.id
_entity.type
_entity.pdbx_description
1 polymer ?
#
loop_
_entity_poly.entity_id
_entity_poly.type
_entity_poly.pdbx_seq_one_letter_code
_entity_poly.pdbx_strand_id
1 'polypeptide(L)'
;MPAAQDHKRALDGDGGLNTGGMGAYSPAPVVTPDIQKEVEEMCIKTVQKMAERGTPYVGVLYAGMILTPNGPSVLEFNCRFGDPETQVVLPLLETDLYE
;
A
#
# COMPACT_ATOMS: atom_id res chain seq x y z
N MET A 1 -3.74 -8.52 3.22
CA MET A 1 -4.79 -7.58 2.76
C MET A 1 -4.59 -7.32 1.28
N PRO A 2 -5.65 -7.19 0.48
CA PRO A 2 -5.52 -6.90 -0.95
C PRO A 2 -4.86 -5.54 -1.19
N ALA A 3 -4.13 -5.40 -2.30
CA ALA A 3 -3.61 -4.10 -2.72
C ALA A 3 -4.75 -3.12 -3.03
N ALA A 4 -4.51 -1.85 -2.76
CA ALA A 4 -5.39 -0.74 -3.14
C ALA A 4 -4.65 0.21 -4.07
N GLN A 5 -5.39 0.88 -4.95
CA GLN A 5 -4.88 1.96 -5.78
C GLN A 5 -5.71 3.21 -5.49
N ASP A 6 -5.02 4.34 -5.32
CA ASP A 6 -5.64 5.66 -5.14
C ASP A 6 -5.44 6.55 -6.38
N HIS A 7 -6.29 7.56 -6.51
CA HIS A 7 -6.17 8.61 -7.51
C HIS A 7 -5.83 9.92 -6.84
N LYS A 8 -4.57 10.37 -6.93
CA LYS A 8 -4.10 11.58 -6.25
C LYS A 8 -4.48 12.89 -6.95
N ARG A 9 -4.87 12.83 -8.22
CA ARG A 9 -5.06 14.02 -9.06
C ARG A 9 -6.45 14.63 -8.88
N ALA A 10 -6.50 15.96 -8.77
CA ALA A 10 -7.72 16.69 -8.42
C ALA A 10 -8.83 16.65 -9.48
N LEU A 11 -8.48 16.40 -10.75
CA LEU A 11 -9.40 16.45 -11.89
C LEU A 11 -9.40 15.13 -12.67
N ASP A 12 -10.47 14.90 -13.43
CA ASP A 12 -10.64 13.75 -14.30
C ASP A 12 -9.46 13.56 -15.28
N GLY A 13 -9.18 12.30 -15.63
CA GLY A 13 -8.07 11.95 -16.51
C GLY A 13 -6.69 12.16 -15.86
N ASP A 14 -6.62 12.02 -14.54
CA ASP A 14 -5.43 12.26 -13.72
C ASP A 14 -4.81 13.66 -13.93
N GLY A 15 -5.69 14.66 -14.08
CA GLY A 15 -5.33 16.07 -14.30
C GLY A 15 -5.22 16.92 -13.03
N GLY A 16 -4.61 18.11 -13.16
CA GLY A 16 -4.53 19.08 -12.07
C GLY A 16 -3.46 18.78 -11.01
N LEU A 17 -3.56 19.47 -9.87
CA LEU A 17 -2.60 19.35 -8.76
C LEU A 17 -2.74 18.01 -8.03
N ASN A 18 -1.68 17.60 -7.35
CA ASN A 18 -1.74 16.47 -6.42
C ASN A 18 -2.58 16.85 -5.18
N THR A 19 -3.31 15.88 -4.68
CA THR A 19 -4.11 15.91 -3.45
C THR A 19 -3.66 14.78 -2.52
N GLY A 20 -4.32 14.63 -1.37
CA GLY A 20 -4.14 13.43 -0.53
C GLY A 20 -4.62 12.15 -1.22
N GLY A 21 -5.70 12.26 -2.00
CA GLY A 21 -6.37 11.18 -2.73
C GLY A 21 -7.84 11.53 -2.96
N MET A 22 -8.29 11.54 -4.21
CA MET A 22 -9.68 11.84 -4.60
C MET A 22 -10.60 10.62 -4.53
N GLY A 23 -10.01 9.42 -4.47
CA GLY A 23 -10.71 8.15 -4.37
C GLY A 23 -9.73 6.99 -4.43
N ALA A 24 -10.16 5.83 -3.98
CA ALA A 24 -9.40 4.59 -4.06
C ALA A 24 -10.32 3.41 -4.36
N TYR A 25 -9.73 2.28 -4.74
CA TYR A 25 -10.44 1.01 -4.89
C TYR A 25 -9.53 -0.17 -4.52
N SER A 26 -10.15 -1.28 -4.14
CA SER A 26 -9.49 -2.54 -3.80
C SER A 26 -10.41 -3.72 -4.16
N PRO A 27 -9.88 -4.86 -4.63
CA PRO A 27 -8.48 -5.12 -4.99
C PRO A 27 -8.05 -4.40 -6.26
N ALA A 28 -6.79 -3.96 -6.33
CA ALA A 28 -6.22 -3.35 -7.53
C ALA A 28 -5.90 -4.44 -8.59
N PRO A 29 -6.56 -4.46 -9.78
CA PRO A 29 -6.44 -5.55 -10.74
C PRO A 29 -5.09 -5.55 -11.47
N VAL A 30 -4.33 -4.45 -11.40
CA VAL A 30 -2.97 -4.37 -11.91
C VAL A 30 -1.99 -5.20 -11.08
N VAL A 31 -2.34 -5.53 -9.84
CA VAL A 31 -1.52 -6.34 -8.93
C VAL A 31 -1.91 -7.81 -9.09
N THR A 32 -1.06 -8.56 -9.80
CA THR A 32 -1.22 -10.02 -9.92
C THR A 32 -0.81 -10.73 -8.63
N PRO A 33 -1.19 -12.01 -8.43
CA PRO A 33 -0.76 -12.78 -7.26
C PRO A 33 0.76 -12.86 -7.08
N ASP A 34 1.51 -12.95 -8.19
CA ASP A 34 2.97 -12.99 -8.15
C ASP A 34 3.57 -11.65 -7.70
N ILE A 35 3.03 -10.53 -8.21
CA ILE A 35 3.45 -9.19 -7.78
C ILE A 35 3.08 -8.97 -6.31
N GLN A 36 1.87 -9.36 -5.89
CA GLN A 36 1.44 -9.27 -4.49
C GLN A 36 2.43 -9.98 -3.57
N LYS A 37 2.80 -11.22 -3.91
CA LYS A 37 3.75 -12.01 -3.13
C LYS A 37 5.13 -11.34 -3.07
N GLU A 38 5.63 -10.83 -4.19
CA GLU A 38 6.93 -10.14 -4.23
C GLU A 38 6.93 -8.89 -3.33
N VAL A 39 5.87 -8.08 -3.39
CA VAL A 39 5.72 -6.88 -2.55
C VAL A 39 5.59 -7.25 -1.06
N GLU A 40 4.86 -8.30 -0.72
CA GLU A 40 4.76 -8.80 0.66
C GLU A 40 6.14 -9.23 1.19
N GLU A 41 6.92 -9.98 0.40
CA GLU A 41 8.29 -10.36 0.76
C GLU A 41 9.21 -9.14 0.96
N MET A 42 9.07 -8.10 0.14
CA MET A 42 9.80 -6.83 0.31
C MET A 42 9.43 -6.15 1.64
N CYS A 43 8.15 -6.07 1.97
CA CYS A 43 7.67 -5.45 3.22
C CYS A 43 8.15 -6.22 4.45
N ILE A 44 8.08 -7.57 4.42
CA ILE A 44 8.58 -8.44 5.49
C ILE A 44 10.09 -8.21 5.70
N LYS A 45 10.87 -8.18 4.62
CA LYS A 45 12.33 -7.91 4.68
C LYS A 45 12.61 -6.54 5.31
N THR A 46 11.83 -5.51 4.97
CA THR A 46 11.97 -4.17 5.58
C THR A 46 11.78 -4.22 7.09
N VAL A 47 10.69 -4.84 7.58
CA VAL A 47 10.39 -4.95 9.02
C VAL A 47 11.46 -5.77 9.75
N GLN A 48 11.92 -6.88 9.15
CA GLN A 48 13.00 -7.69 9.70
C GLN A 48 14.30 -6.89 9.85
N LYS A 49 14.68 -6.11 8.83
CA LYS A 49 15.89 -5.27 8.89
C LYS A 49 15.78 -4.14 9.90
N MET A 50 14.59 -3.58 10.09
CA MET A 50 14.34 -2.60 11.16
C MET A 50 14.55 -3.23 12.55
N ALA A 51 14.09 -4.46 12.76
CA ALA A 51 14.32 -5.18 14.01
C ALA A 51 15.80 -5.53 14.24
N GLU A 52 16.50 -6.02 13.21
CA GLU A 52 17.95 -6.30 13.27
C GLU A 52 18.78 -5.07 13.64
N ARG A 53 18.34 -3.87 13.22
CA ARG A 53 18.98 -2.59 13.54
C ARG A 53 18.67 -2.07 14.95
N GLY A 54 17.88 -2.80 15.74
CA GLY A 54 17.47 -2.39 17.09
C GLY A 54 16.35 -1.35 17.11
N THR A 55 15.65 -1.16 15.99
CA THR A 55 14.52 -0.23 15.86
C THR A 55 13.28 -0.98 15.33
N PRO A 56 12.72 -1.94 16.08
CA PRO A 56 11.62 -2.76 15.60
C PRO A 56 10.39 -1.91 15.26
N TYR A 57 9.72 -2.24 14.15
CA TYR A 57 8.50 -1.59 13.72
C TYR A 57 7.27 -2.40 14.15
N VAL A 58 6.28 -1.76 14.76
CA VAL A 58 5.02 -2.37 15.18
C VAL A 58 3.87 -1.46 14.75
N GLY A 59 2.88 -2.02 14.05
CA GLY A 59 1.73 -1.30 13.51
C GLY A 59 1.53 -1.58 12.02
N VAL A 60 0.93 -0.62 11.32
CA VAL A 60 0.66 -0.72 9.88
C VAL A 60 1.85 -0.15 9.10
N LEU A 61 2.53 -1.00 8.33
CA LEU A 61 3.49 -0.55 7.33
C LEU A 61 2.77 -0.39 6.00
N TYR A 62 2.58 0.85 5.55
CA TYR A 62 2.05 1.15 4.23
C TYR A 62 3.22 1.38 3.28
N ALA A 63 3.26 0.65 2.16
CA ALA A 63 4.28 0.78 1.12
C ALA A 63 3.64 1.32 -0.16
N GLY A 64 4.01 2.53 -0.55
CA GLY A 64 3.66 3.09 -1.85
C GLY A 64 4.54 2.46 -2.92
N MET A 65 3.94 1.73 -3.86
CA MET A 65 4.66 0.96 -4.86
C MET A 65 4.50 1.56 -6.26
N ILE A 66 5.54 1.45 -7.08
CA ILE A 66 5.47 1.66 -8.52
C ILE A 66 5.81 0.34 -9.23
N LEU A 67 5.00 -0.05 -10.21
CA LEU A 67 5.30 -1.19 -11.08
C LEU A 67 6.14 -0.71 -12.26
N THR A 68 7.38 -1.19 -12.34
CA THR A 68 8.32 -0.84 -13.41
C THR A 68 8.52 -2.03 -14.36
N PRO A 69 9.14 -1.84 -15.54
CA PRO A 69 9.52 -2.95 -16.41
C PRO A 69 10.43 -4.00 -15.76
N ASN A 70 11.12 -3.65 -14.67
CA ASN A 70 12.03 -4.54 -13.94
C ASN A 70 11.41 -5.16 -12.68
N GLY A 71 10.11 -4.92 -12.43
CA GLY A 71 9.41 -5.36 -11.23
C GLY A 71 8.93 -4.21 -10.32
N PRO A 72 8.27 -4.53 -9.19
CA PRO A 72 7.80 -3.56 -8.23
C PRO A 72 8.96 -2.84 -7.54
N SER A 73 8.79 -1.55 -7.26
CA SER A 73 9.76 -0.73 -6.53
C SER A 73 9.05 0.15 -5.50
N VAL A 74 9.69 0.34 -4.34
CA VAL A 74 9.14 1.21 -3.29
C VAL A 74 9.37 2.67 -3.69
N LEU A 75 8.30 3.46 -3.71
CA LEU A 75 8.37 4.91 -3.78
C LEU A 75 8.52 5.53 -2.40
N GLU A 76 7.69 5.08 -1.45
CA GLU A 76 7.65 5.64 -0.10
C GLU A 76 7.10 4.63 0.91
N PHE A 77 7.41 4.87 2.19
CA PHE A 77 6.78 4.20 3.31
C PHE A 77 5.99 5.20 4.14
N ASN A 78 4.82 4.77 4.61
CA ASN A 78 4.00 5.48 5.59
C ASN A 78 3.78 4.58 6.81
N CYS A 79 3.75 5.20 8.00
CA CYS A 79 3.70 4.48 9.27
C CYS A 79 2.27 4.29 9.82
N ARG A 80 1.28 4.29 8.93
CA ARG A 80 -0.15 4.26 9.24
C ARG A 80 -0.94 3.81 8.01
N PHE A 81 -2.22 3.55 8.23
CA PHE A 81 -3.20 3.31 7.20
C PHE A 81 -3.34 4.49 6.20
N GLY A 82 -3.56 4.18 4.92
CA GLY A 82 -3.74 5.15 3.85
C GLY A 82 -5.08 5.91 3.93
N ASP A 83 -5.16 7.12 3.42
CA ASP A 83 -6.44 7.81 3.22
C ASP A 83 -6.43 8.35 1.77
N PRO A 84 -7.31 7.85 0.88
CA PRO A 84 -8.55 7.11 1.13
C PRO A 84 -8.47 5.57 1.07
N GLU A 85 -7.28 4.94 1.10
CA GLU A 85 -7.17 3.49 0.92
C GLU A 85 -7.82 2.67 2.04
N THR A 86 -7.82 3.18 3.27
CA THR A 86 -8.41 2.47 4.42
C THR A 86 -9.90 2.21 4.23
N GLN A 87 -10.60 3.16 3.63
CA GLN A 87 -12.04 3.13 3.37
C GLN A 87 -12.43 2.05 2.36
N VAL A 88 -11.47 1.51 1.59
CA VAL A 88 -11.72 0.43 0.62
C VAL A 88 -11.04 -0.89 1.00
N VAL A 89 -10.03 -0.86 1.88
CA VAL A 89 -9.35 -2.08 2.35
C VAL A 89 -10.02 -2.67 3.59
N LEU A 90 -10.31 -1.87 4.62
CA LEU A 90 -10.90 -2.40 5.86
C LEU A 90 -12.27 -3.07 5.66
N PRO A 91 -13.17 -2.59 4.76
CA PRO A 91 -14.42 -3.29 4.50
C PRO A 91 -14.25 -4.70 3.89
N LEU A 92 -13.06 -5.03 3.37
CA LEU A 92 -12.73 -6.35 2.82
C LEU A 92 -12.08 -7.27 3.86
N LEU A 93 -11.85 -6.80 5.09
CA LEU A 93 -11.28 -7.61 6.15
C LEU A 93 -12.33 -8.60 6.66
N GLU A 94 -12.04 -9.89 6.52
CA GLU A 94 -12.93 -10.96 7.02
C GLU A 94 -12.75 -11.21 8.53
N THR A 95 -11.59 -10.85 9.07
CA THR A 95 -11.27 -10.98 10.50
C THR A 95 -11.78 -9.79 11.29
N ASP A 96 -11.96 -9.95 12.60
CA ASP A 96 -12.12 -8.80 13.48
C ASP A 96 -10.84 -7.94 13.43
N LEU A 97 -10.99 -6.61 13.55
CA LEU A 97 -9.87 -5.68 13.56
C LEU A 97 -9.28 -5.51 14.97
N TYR A 98 -10.07 -5.77 16.01
CA TYR A 98 -9.67 -5.66 17.41
C TYR A 98 -8.96 -6.93 17.91
N GLU A 99 -9.45 -8.11 17.50
CA GLU A 99 -8.90 -9.42 17.89
C GLU A 99 -7.71 -9.85 17.03
#